data_AF-A0A8C6HVD0-F1
#
_entry.id   AF-A0A8C6HVD0-F1
#
_cell.length_a   1.000
_cell.length_b   1.000
_cell.length_c   1.000
_cell.angle_alpha   90.00
_cell.angle_beta   90.00
_cell.angle_gamma   90.00
#
_symmetry.space_group_name_H-M   'P 1'
#
loop_
_entity.id
_entity.type
_entity.pdbx_description
1 polymer ?
#
loop_
_entity_poly.entity_id
_entity_poly.type
_entity_poly.pdbx_seq_one_letter_code
_entity_poly.pdbx_strand_id
1 'polypeptide(L)' 'IHSLTLPTMMPVTHVHVCFGQAGLNYVKVSQAAADLKQFCLQNAQHDPLLTGVSSSTNPFRLQKVCSFS' A
#
# COMPACT_ATOMS: atom_id res chain seq x y z
N ILE A 1 -16.14 7.84 53.91
CA ILE A 1 -16.76 7.52 52.61
C ILE A 1 -17.00 8.83 51.88
N HIS A 2 -16.59 8.94 50.61
CA HIS A 2 -16.19 10.15 49.85
C HIS A 2 -14.71 10.53 50.04
N SER A 3 -13.87 10.67 49.02
CA SER A 3 -14.02 10.47 47.58
C SER A 3 -12.65 10.11 46.99
N LEU A 4 -12.68 9.31 45.93
CA LEU A 4 -11.52 8.86 45.15
C LEU A 4 -10.84 10.04 44.44
N THR A 5 -9.54 10.24 44.66
CA THR A 5 -8.66 10.80 43.61
C THR A 5 -7.24 10.29 43.84
N LEU A 6 -6.83 9.33 43.01
CA LEU A 6 -5.44 8.90 42.91
C LEU A 6 -4.86 9.59 41.67
N PRO A 7 -3.85 10.46 41.78
CA PRO A 7 -3.04 10.78 40.63
C PRO A 7 -2.11 9.59 40.41
N THR A 8 -2.49 8.70 39.50
CA THR A 8 -1.59 7.65 39.01
C THR A 8 -0.37 8.31 38.38
N MET A 9 0.76 8.25 39.07
CA MET A 9 2.08 8.49 38.50
C MET A 9 2.34 7.39 37.47
N MET A 10 2.20 7.71 36.19
CA MET A 10 2.65 6.84 35.11
C MET A 10 4.03 7.30 34.61
N PRO A 11 4.98 6.38 34.43
CA PRO A 11 6.41 6.67 34.45
C PRO A 11 6.92 7.36 33.18
N VAL A 12 7.90 8.23 33.40
CA VAL A 12 8.79 8.82 32.39
C VAL A 12 9.67 7.71 31.82
N THR A 13 9.28 7.05 30.71
CA THR A 13 10.17 6.35 29.74
C THR A 13 9.38 5.56 28.68
N HIS A 14 8.68 6.23 27.76
CA HIS A 14 8.44 5.66 26.42
C HIS A 14 8.07 6.73 25.37
N VAL A 15 8.81 7.83 25.31
CA VAL A 15 8.77 8.70 24.12
C VAL A 15 9.88 8.24 23.19
N HIS A 16 9.67 7.10 22.53
CA HIS A 16 10.38 6.76 21.32
C HIS A 16 9.39 7.00 20.17
N VAL A 17 9.79 7.85 19.22
CA VAL A 17 9.06 8.25 18.00
C VAL A 17 7.88 9.22 18.18
N CYS A 18 8.16 10.52 18.38
CA CYS A 18 7.18 11.55 18.03
C CYS A 18 7.77 12.92 17.63
N PHE A 19 9.09 13.01 17.37
CA PHE A 19 9.66 14.23 16.79
C PHE A 19 9.62 14.21 15.25
N GLY A 20 9.74 13.02 14.65
CA GLY A 20 9.65 12.84 13.19
C GLY A 20 8.23 12.68 12.64
N GLN A 21 7.27 12.24 13.47
CA GLN A 21 5.87 12.04 13.06
C GLN A 21 5.03 13.34 13.11
N ALA A 22 5.49 14.35 13.85
CA ALA A 22 4.77 15.61 14.04
C ALA A 22 4.96 16.63 12.90
N GLY A 23 5.95 16.43 12.02
CA GLY A 23 6.22 17.29 10.86
C GLY A 23 5.70 16.73 9.52
N LEU A 24 4.93 15.64 9.56
CA LEU A 24 4.39 15.01 8.35
C LEU A 24 3.12 15.73 7.90
N ASN A 25 3.07 16.12 6.63
CA ASN A 25 1.84 16.61 6.01
C ASN A 25 0.94 15.41 5.71
N TYR A 26 -0.03 15.16 6.59
CA TYR A 26 -1.01 14.10 6.40
C TYR A 26 -2.04 14.51 5.34
N VAL A 27 -2.24 13.63 4.35
CA VAL A 27 -3.31 13.75 3.37
C VAL A 27 -4.58 13.06 3.90
N LYS A 28 -5.77 13.53 3.50
CA LYS A 28 -7.03 12.85 3.86
C LYS A 28 -7.00 11.44 3.28
N VAL A 29 -7.38 10.44 4.09
CA VAL A 29 -7.45 9.04 3.65
C VAL A 29 -8.34 8.89 2.41
N SER A 30 -9.45 9.62 2.36
CA SER A 30 -10.34 9.64 1.20
C SER A 30 -9.66 10.17 -0.07
N GLN A 31 -8.77 11.16 0.07
CA GLN A 31 -8.00 11.72 -1.05
C GLN A 31 -6.98 10.70 -1.53
N ALA A 32 -6.17 10.15 -0.61
CA ALA A 32 -5.19 9.12 -0.95
C ALA A 32 -5.84 7.90 -1.61
N ALA A 33 -7.02 7.47 -1.13
CA ALA A 33 -7.76 6.36 -1.73
C ALA A 33 -8.28 6.69 -3.15
N ALA A 34 -8.76 7.92 -3.37
CA ALA A 34 -9.19 8.37 -4.68
C ALA A 34 -8.02 8.43 -5.67
N ASP A 35 -6.88 8.98 -5.24
CA ASP A 35 -5.67 9.08 -6.06
C ASP A 35 -5.11 7.70 -6.40
N LEU A 36 -5.07 6.79 -5.42
CA LEU A 36 -4.66 5.40 -5.66
C LEU A 36 -5.57 4.70 -6.65
N LYS A 37 -6.89 4.83 -6.49
CA LYS A 37 -7.87 4.26 -7.43
C LYS A 37 -7.65 4.81 -8.84
N GLN A 38 -7.46 6.11 -8.97
CA GLN A 38 -7.26 6.76 -10.26
C GLN A 38 -5.99 6.25 -10.94
N PHE A 39 -4.89 6.13 -10.18
CA PHE A 39 -3.64 5.55 -10.66
C PHE A 39 -3.85 4.11 -11.15
N CYS A 40 -4.53 3.27 -10.38
CA CYS A 40 -4.82 1.89 -10.79
C CYS A 40 -5.64 1.84 -12.09
N LEU A 41 -6.67 2.68 -12.22
CA LEU A 41 -7.51 2.70 -13.44
C LEU A 41 -6.72 3.12 -14.68
N GLN A 42 -5.83 4.10 -14.54
CA GLN A 42 -4.98 4.56 -15.66
C GLN A 42 -4.00 3.48 -16.12
N ASN A 43 -3.48 2.67 -15.20
CA ASN A 43 -2.47 1.66 -15.50
C ASN A 43 -3.05 0.25 -15.73
N ALA A 44 -4.34 0.03 -15.43
CA ALA A 44 -4.97 -1.28 -15.53
C ALA A 44 -4.85 -1.92 -16.92
N GLN A 45 -4.90 -1.11 -17.99
CA GLN A 45 -4.77 -1.61 -19.36
C GLN A 45 -3.35 -2.06 -19.71
N HIS A 46 -2.35 -1.55 -19.00
CA HIS A 46 -0.94 -1.88 -19.21
C HIS A 46 -0.47 -3.00 -18.29
N ASP A 47 -1.31 -3.47 -17.37
CA ASP A 47 -1.01 -4.60 -16.51
C ASP A 47 -1.34 -5.92 -17.24
N PRO A 48 -0.32 -6.70 -17.66
CA PRO A 48 -0.50 -7.97 -18.37
C PRO A 48 -1.30 -9.01 -17.59
N LEU A 49 -1.36 -8.88 -16.27
CA LEU A 49 -2.11 -9.78 -15.39
C LEU A 49 -3.60 -9.46 -15.37
N LEU A 50 -3.96 -8.20 -15.61
CA LEU A 50 -5.35 -7.75 -15.66
C LEU A 50 -5.94 -7.87 -17.06
N THR A 51 -5.18 -7.50 -18.10
CA THR A 51 -5.66 -7.56 -19.50
C THR A 51 -5.40 -8.90 -20.17
N GLY A 52 -4.51 -9.72 -19.60
CA GLY A 52 -4.00 -10.90 -20.26
C GLY A 52 -3.07 -10.57 -21.41
N VAL A 53 -2.17 -11.50 -21.74
CA VAL A 53 -1.27 -11.38 -22.89
C VAL A 53 -1.41 -12.60 -23.78
N SER A 54 -1.24 -12.39 -25.09
CA SER A 54 -1.21 -13.50 -26.04
C SER A 54 -0.02 -14.44 -25.74
N SER A 55 -0.15 -15.69 -26.16
CA SER A 55 0.89 -16.70 -25.90
C SER A 55 2.25 -16.35 -26.52
N SER A 56 2.28 -15.55 -27.60
CA SER A 56 3.51 -15.11 -28.26
C SER A 56 4.25 -14.00 -27.50
N THR A 57 3.53 -13.20 -26.72
CA THR A 57 4.08 -12.00 -26.04
C THR A 57 4.37 -12.28 -24.56
N ASN A 58 3.95 -13.44 -24.04
CA ASN A 58 4.21 -13.86 -22.68
C ASN A 58 5.63 -14.45 -22.54
N PRO A 59 6.57 -13.78 -21.84
CA PRO A 59 7.95 -14.25 -21.70
C PRO A 59 8.07 -15.53 -20.85
N PHE A 60 7.04 -15.90 -20.09
CA PHE A 60 7.00 -17.12 -19.28
C PHE A 60 6.45 -18.34 -20.04
N ARG A 61 5.97 -18.16 -21.27
CA ARG A 61 5.47 -19.28 -22.09
C ARG A 61 6.60 -19.79 -22.97
N LEU A 62 6.94 -21.07 -22.79
CA LEU A 62 7.86 -21.76 -23.68
C LEU A 62 7.34 -21.66 -25.11
N GLN A 63 8.17 -21.16 -26.03
CA GLN A 63 7.83 -21.18 -27.45
C GLN A 63 7.80 -22.65 -27.89
N LYS A 64 6.61 -23.17 -28.22
CA LYS A 64 6.52 -24.43 -28.98
C LYS A 64 7.03 -24.13 -30.38
N VAL A 65 8.34 -24.26 -30.56
CA VAL A 65 8.93 -24.33 -31.89
C VAL A 65 8.46 -25.65 -32.47
N CYS A 66 7.37 -25.63 -33.24
CA CYS A 66 7.03 -26.74 -34.11
C CYS A 66 8.06 -26.73 -35.24
N SER A 67 9.17 -27.45 -35.04
CA SER A 67 10.06 -27.82 -36.13
C SER A 67 9.29 -28.79 -37.03
N PHE A 68 8.79 -28.30 -38.16
CA PHE A 68 8.41 -29.19 -39.26
C PHE A 68 9.71 -29.69 -39.87
N SER A 69 10.08 -30.92 -39.49
CA SER A 69 11.10 -31.70 -40.19
C SER A 69 10.51 -32.32 -41.46
#